data_AF-A0A0B6WW02-F1
#
_entry.id   AF-A0A0B6WW02-F1
#
_cell.length_a   1.000
_cell.length_b   1.000
_cell.length_c   1.000
_cell.angle_alpha   90.00
_cell.angle_beta   90.00
_cell.angle_gamma   90.00
#
_symmetry.space_group_name_H-M   'P 1'
#
loop_
_entity.id
_entity.type
_entity.pdbx_description
1 polymer ?
#
loop_
_entity_poly.entity_id
_entity_poly.type
_entity_poly.pdbx_seq_one_letter_code
_entity_poly.pdbx_strand_id
1 'polypeptide(L)'
;MGAAWRTRFEFPRDNPLYQFGVVFSADKRRPIYVGRMQPPFDWVPAETQQEGISGTFEGQNDILDVAFPNSEQRIPAKLVRVSDRHDVAMLKIDVPEAVPKVELNDNYDTIKPGDTAIVMGYPSVSPPVVGIIKSEDAFNRQPKVKLIPDPTIAVGNIGRILRSKDQPSDKDLIYSLIGDAYQLQINTTGAGNSGGPVFDDRGRVIGIFYAGSAAGGASVTFAVPIRYGKQLMSVGAASN
;
A
#
# COMPACT_ATOMS: atom_id res chain seq x y z
N MET A 1 -3.72 -1.47 -3.04
CA MET A 1 -2.69 -0.51 -3.47
C MET A 1 -3.30 0.41 -4.53
N GLY A 2 -3.22 1.73 -4.37
CA GLY A 2 -3.86 2.67 -5.31
C GLY A 2 -3.10 2.90 -6.63
N ALA A 3 -1.78 2.71 -6.63
CA ALA A 3 -0.90 2.91 -7.78
C ALA A 3 0.18 1.81 -7.84
N ALA A 4 -0.24 0.57 -8.11
CA ALA A 4 0.63 -0.60 -8.02
C ALA A 4 1.85 -0.54 -8.97
N TRP A 5 1.75 0.21 -10.07
CA TRP A 5 2.86 0.40 -11.03
C TRP A 5 3.96 1.35 -10.55
N ARG A 6 3.71 2.15 -9.50
CA ARG A 6 4.70 3.07 -8.88
C ARG A 6 5.30 2.54 -7.59
N THR A 7 5.02 1.28 -7.25
CA THR A 7 5.61 0.59 -6.10
C THR A 7 6.16 -0.74 -6.57
N ARG A 8 6.87 -1.40 -5.66
CA ARG A 8 7.48 -2.69 -5.91
C ARG A 8 6.42 -3.72 -6.32
N PHE A 9 6.62 -4.35 -7.47
CA PHE A 9 5.74 -5.41 -7.96
C PHE A 9 6.16 -6.76 -7.37
N GLU A 10 5.22 -7.50 -6.81
CA GLU A 10 5.44 -8.88 -6.39
C GLU A 10 4.99 -9.85 -7.49
N PHE A 11 5.95 -10.56 -8.07
CA PHE A 11 5.67 -11.57 -9.08
C PHE A 11 4.89 -12.74 -8.48
N PRO A 12 3.84 -13.26 -9.16
CA PRO A 12 3.04 -14.38 -8.68
C PRO A 12 3.90 -15.63 -8.45
N ARG A 13 4.18 -15.96 -7.18
CA ARG A 13 5.06 -17.09 -6.81
C ARG A 13 4.37 -18.45 -6.89
N ASP A 14 3.05 -18.42 -6.97
CA ASP A 14 2.15 -19.56 -7.15
C ASP A 14 2.14 -20.09 -8.59
N ASN A 15 2.64 -19.31 -9.55
CA ASN A 15 2.83 -19.76 -10.93
C ASN A 15 4.10 -20.64 -11.03
N PRO A 16 4.03 -21.92 -11.43
CA PRO A 16 5.21 -22.79 -11.55
C PRO A 16 6.26 -22.27 -12.55
N LEU A 17 5.88 -21.35 -13.43
CA LEU A 17 6.76 -20.67 -14.38
C LEU A 17 7.31 -19.34 -13.86
N TYR A 18 7.10 -18.95 -12.60
CA TYR A 18 7.53 -17.64 -12.07
C TYR A 18 9.05 -17.43 -12.13
N GLN A 19 9.82 -18.51 -12.16
CA GLN A 19 11.28 -18.48 -12.33
C GLN A 19 11.71 -18.64 -13.77
N PHE A 20 10.80 -18.73 -14.74
CA PHE A 20 11.12 -18.96 -16.14
C PHE A 20 10.75 -17.72 -16.96
N GLY A 21 11.71 -17.22 -17.73
CA GLY A 21 11.52 -16.03 -18.56
C GLY A 21 12.10 -16.21 -19.96
N VAL A 22 11.59 -15.41 -20.89
CA VAL A 22 12.11 -15.29 -22.25
C VAL A 22 12.59 -13.86 -22.46
N VAL A 23 13.88 -13.68 -22.75
CA VAL A 23 14.44 -12.40 -23.18
C VAL A 23 14.48 -12.40 -24.70
N PHE A 24 13.93 -11.36 -25.31
CA PHE A 24 14.02 -11.15 -26.75
C PHE A 24 15.19 -10.21 -27.09
N SER A 25 15.77 -10.36 -28.28
CA SER A 25 16.66 -9.37 -28.88
C SER A 25 15.99 -7.99 -28.92
N ALA A 26 16.79 -6.92 -29.04
CA ALA A 26 16.28 -5.55 -29.08
C ALA A 26 15.21 -5.31 -30.18
N ASP A 27 15.25 -6.09 -31.26
CA ASP A 27 14.25 -6.07 -32.35
C ASP A 27 12.94 -6.84 -32.01
N LYS A 28 12.85 -7.43 -30.82
CA LYS A 28 11.74 -8.24 -30.28
C LYS A 28 11.37 -9.49 -31.09
N ARG A 29 12.17 -9.89 -32.08
CA ARG A 29 11.82 -10.98 -33.02
C ARG A 29 12.44 -12.32 -32.68
N ARG A 30 13.56 -12.33 -31.95
CA ARG A 30 14.26 -13.57 -31.60
C ARG A 30 14.42 -13.68 -30.09
N PRO A 31 14.03 -14.81 -29.47
CA PRO A 31 14.42 -15.07 -28.09
C PRO A 31 15.94 -15.25 -28.03
N ILE A 32 16.62 -14.40 -27.27
CA ILE A 32 18.08 -14.48 -27.02
C ILE A 32 18.38 -15.22 -25.72
N TYR A 33 17.38 -15.40 -24.86
CA TYR A 33 17.50 -16.22 -23.66
C TYR A 33 16.14 -16.85 -23.33
N VAL A 34 16.13 -18.14 -23.02
CA VAL A 34 14.98 -18.87 -22.48
C VAL A 34 15.51 -19.73 -21.35
N GLY A 35 15.06 -19.50 -20.13
CA GLY A 35 15.61 -20.23 -18.99
C GLY A 35 15.14 -19.73 -17.66
N ARG A 36 15.82 -20.18 -16.60
CA ARG A 36 15.54 -19.72 -15.26
C ARG A 36 16.04 -18.30 -15.05
N MET A 37 15.12 -17.38 -14.80
CA MET A 37 15.39 -16.00 -14.44
C MET A 37 14.88 -15.78 -13.02
N GLN A 38 15.72 -15.20 -12.16
CA GLN A 38 15.25 -14.75 -10.87
C GLN A 38 14.60 -13.37 -11.06
N PRO A 39 13.28 -13.23 -10.84
CA PRO A 39 12.64 -11.92 -10.95
C PRO A 39 13.32 -10.94 -9.97
N PRO A 40 13.50 -9.67 -10.37
CA PRO A 40 14.11 -8.70 -9.47
C PRO A 40 13.21 -8.56 -8.24
N PHE A 41 13.83 -8.54 -7.06
CA PHE A 41 13.09 -8.45 -5.82
C PHE A 41 12.38 -7.09 -5.74
N ASP A 42 13.01 -6.02 -6.20
CA ASP A 42 12.65 -4.61 -6.03
C ASP A 42 12.17 -3.92 -7.33
N TRP A 43 11.71 -4.69 -8.31
CA TRP A 43 11.27 -4.11 -9.59
C TRP A 43 10.03 -3.21 -9.43
N VAL A 44 10.14 -1.96 -9.90
CA VAL A 44 9.04 -1.00 -10.00
C VAL A 44 8.65 -0.86 -11.48
N PRO A 45 7.41 -1.23 -11.88
CA PRO A 45 7.02 -1.23 -13.29
C PRO A 45 7.22 0.12 -13.99
N ALA A 46 6.92 1.23 -13.32
CA ALA A 46 7.08 2.59 -13.87
C ALA A 46 8.55 2.99 -14.14
N GLU A 47 9.52 2.33 -13.49
CA GLU A 47 10.95 2.60 -13.66
C GLU A 47 11.62 1.63 -14.65
N THR A 48 10.84 0.80 -15.34
CA THR A 48 11.37 -0.18 -16.29
C THR A 48 12.17 0.49 -17.39
N GLN A 49 13.45 0.16 -17.48
CA GLN A 49 14.32 0.52 -18.59
C GLN A 49 14.50 -0.71 -19.48
N GLN A 50 14.09 -0.63 -20.75
CA GLN A 50 14.33 -1.68 -21.74
C GLN A 50 15.22 -1.12 -22.85
N GLU A 51 16.30 -1.82 -23.19
CA GLU A 51 17.13 -1.43 -24.34
C GLU A 51 16.28 -1.34 -25.63
N GLY A 52 16.38 -0.19 -26.31
CA GLY A 52 15.64 0.10 -27.54
C GLY A 52 14.22 0.67 -27.34
N ILE A 53 13.73 0.80 -26.10
CA ILE A 53 12.49 1.53 -25.79
C ILE A 53 12.84 2.70 -24.88
N SER A 54 12.91 3.89 -25.46
CA SER A 54 13.00 5.16 -24.73
C SER A 54 11.61 5.78 -24.61
N GLY A 55 11.11 6.01 -23.40
CA GLY A 55 9.84 6.69 -23.17
C GLY A 55 9.38 6.65 -21.72
N THR A 56 8.36 7.43 -21.40
CA THR A 56 7.63 7.36 -20.12
C THR A 56 6.53 6.31 -20.21
N PHE A 57 6.48 5.39 -19.25
CA PHE A 57 5.43 4.38 -19.14
C PHE A 57 4.32 4.89 -18.22
N GLU A 58 3.07 4.82 -18.69
CA GLU A 58 1.88 5.03 -17.85
C GLU A 58 1.27 3.68 -17.50
N GLY A 59 1.09 3.43 -16.20
CA GLY A 59 0.36 2.29 -15.69
C GLY A 59 -1.05 2.70 -15.29
N GLN A 60 -2.01 1.78 -15.47
CA GLN A 60 -3.38 1.95 -15.00
C GLN A 60 -3.82 0.66 -14.30
N ASN A 61 -4.63 0.80 -13.24
CA ASN A 61 -5.38 -0.33 -12.69
C ASN A 61 -6.63 -0.52 -13.55
N ASP A 62 -6.79 -1.69 -14.17
CA ASP A 62 -8.01 -2.03 -14.91
C ASP A 62 -9.25 -2.06 -13.99
N ILE A 63 -9.05 -2.51 -12.75
CA ILE A 63 -10.08 -2.57 -11.71
C ILE A 63 -9.48 -2.00 -10.43
N LEU A 64 -10.15 -0.97 -9.89
CA LEU A 64 -9.83 -0.40 -8.58
C LEU A 64 -11.13 -0.13 -7.84
N ASP A 65 -11.49 -1.04 -6.94
CA ASP A 65 -12.70 -0.95 -6.14
C ASP A 65 -12.38 -0.71 -4.67
N VAL A 66 -13.28 0.00 -4.00
CA VAL A 66 -13.31 0.18 -2.55
C VAL A 66 -14.54 -0.54 -2.00
N ALA A 67 -14.38 -1.15 -0.83
CA ALA A 67 -15.46 -1.78 -0.09
C ALA A 67 -15.43 -1.33 1.35
N PHE A 68 -16.60 -1.06 1.92
CA PHE A 68 -16.74 -0.77 3.34
C PHE A 68 -16.80 -2.07 4.17
N PRO A 69 -16.42 -2.02 5.46
CA PRO A 69 -16.57 -3.16 6.37
C PRO A 69 -17.98 -3.76 6.30
N ASN A 70 -18.06 -5.09 6.32
CA ASN A 70 -19.30 -5.87 6.32
C ASN A 70 -20.21 -5.66 5.08
N SER A 71 -19.68 -5.07 4.00
CA SER A 71 -20.44 -4.80 2.79
C SER A 71 -20.02 -5.68 1.61
N GLU A 72 -21.02 -6.20 0.90
CA GLU A 72 -20.86 -6.88 -0.39
C GLU A 72 -20.68 -5.92 -1.57
N GLN A 73 -20.94 -4.63 -1.34
CA GLN A 73 -20.87 -3.61 -2.37
C GLN A 73 -19.40 -3.28 -2.67
N ARG A 74 -19.10 -3.22 -3.97
CA ARG A 74 -17.84 -2.72 -4.51
C ARG A 74 -18.13 -1.40 -5.21
N ILE A 75 -17.38 -0.38 -4.84
CA ILE A 75 -17.54 0.98 -5.33
C ILE A 75 -16.30 1.31 -6.15
N PRO A 76 -16.43 1.60 -7.45
CA PRO A 76 -15.30 2.00 -8.28
C PRO A 76 -14.62 3.25 -7.72
N ALA A 77 -13.30 3.19 -7.61
CA ALA A 77 -12.47 4.28 -7.14
C ALA A 77 -11.58 4.82 -8.25
N LYS A 78 -11.33 6.12 -8.22
CA LYS A 78 -10.44 6.84 -9.12
C LYS A 78 -9.18 7.25 -8.36
N LEU A 79 -8.02 7.03 -8.97
CA LEU A 79 -6.76 7.59 -8.47
C LEU A 79 -6.76 9.10 -8.71
N VAL A 80 -6.58 9.90 -7.65
CA VAL A 80 -6.55 11.37 -7.73
C VAL A 80 -5.13 11.90 -7.72
N ARG A 81 -4.31 11.43 -6.78
CA ARG A 81 -2.92 11.88 -6.63
C ARG A 81 -2.07 10.78 -6.01
N VAL A 82 -0.81 10.72 -6.40
CA VAL A 82 0.21 9.86 -5.77
C VAL A 82 1.31 10.79 -5.27
N SER A 83 1.86 10.52 -4.09
CA SER A 83 3.06 11.20 -3.61
C SER A 83 4.30 10.61 -4.29
N ASP A 84 5.15 11.45 -4.86
CA ASP A 84 6.40 10.99 -5.49
C ASP A 84 7.52 10.71 -4.46
N ARG A 85 7.37 11.18 -3.21
CA ARG A 85 8.39 11.10 -2.16
C ARG A 85 8.06 10.12 -1.03
N HIS A 86 6.80 9.72 -0.93
CA HIS A 86 6.26 8.96 0.21
C HIS A 86 5.25 7.95 -0.32
N ASP A 87 5.17 6.76 0.28
CA ASP A 87 4.28 5.67 -0.16
C ASP A 87 2.81 5.92 0.25
N VAL A 88 2.23 6.98 -0.30
CA VAL A 88 0.84 7.40 -0.06
C VAL A 88 0.17 7.86 -1.36
N ALA A 89 -1.11 7.53 -1.50
CA ALA A 89 -1.94 7.93 -2.63
C ALA A 89 -3.33 8.35 -2.15
N MET A 90 -3.97 9.24 -2.89
CA MET A 90 -5.33 9.71 -2.67
C MET A 90 -6.26 9.11 -3.72
N LEU A 91 -7.32 8.46 -3.25
CA LEU A 91 -8.38 7.89 -4.07
C LEU A 91 -9.68 8.69 -3.88
N LYS A 92 -10.52 8.71 -4.90
CA LYS A 92 -11.89 9.25 -4.85
C LYS A 92 -12.89 8.16 -5.17
N ILE A 93 -13.93 8.09 -4.36
CA ILE A 93 -15.15 7.31 -4.63
C ILE A 93 -16.34 8.27 -4.69
N ASP A 94 -17.36 7.87 -5.45
CA ASP A 94 -18.63 8.56 -5.51
C ASP A 94 -19.66 7.70 -4.78
N VAL A 95 -20.19 8.23 -3.66
CA VAL A 95 -21.16 7.55 -2.79
C VAL A 95 -22.44 8.37 -2.68
N PRO A 96 -23.62 7.71 -2.61
CA PRO A 96 -24.90 8.41 -2.56
C PRO A 96 -25.15 9.10 -1.20
N GLU A 97 -24.54 8.58 -0.13
CA GLU A 97 -24.69 9.09 1.23
C GLU A 97 -23.33 9.40 1.85
N ALA A 98 -23.33 10.34 2.81
CA ALA A 98 -22.13 10.68 3.55
C ALA A 98 -21.67 9.49 4.40
N VAL A 99 -20.38 9.16 4.30
CA VAL A 99 -19.77 8.08 5.08
C VAL A 99 -19.11 8.62 6.34
N PRO A 100 -19.03 7.81 7.43
CA PRO A 100 -18.28 8.17 8.61
C PRO A 100 -16.83 8.52 8.25
N LYS A 101 -16.34 9.65 8.78
CA LYS A 101 -14.96 10.11 8.60
C LYS A 101 -14.18 9.98 9.91
N VAL A 102 -12.88 9.73 9.78
CA VAL A 102 -11.94 9.73 10.90
C VAL A 102 -11.24 11.09 11.01
N GLU A 103 -10.86 11.47 12.23
CA GLU A 103 -10.07 12.67 12.46
C GLU A 103 -8.60 12.41 12.10
N LEU A 104 -7.96 13.33 11.39
CA LEU A 104 -6.54 13.27 11.03
C LEU A 104 -5.72 14.15 11.97
N ASN A 105 -4.93 13.53 12.84
CA ASN A 105 -4.11 14.21 13.84
C ASN A 105 -2.65 14.28 13.38
N ASP A 106 -2.24 15.42 12.81
CA ASP A 106 -0.82 15.67 12.51
C ASP A 106 -0.08 16.00 13.81
N ASN A 107 0.41 14.97 14.46
CA ASN A 107 1.21 15.03 15.67
C ASN A 107 2.71 14.80 15.40
N TYR A 108 3.16 15.07 14.17
CA TYR A 108 4.52 14.74 13.73
C TYR A 108 5.62 15.27 14.65
N ASP A 109 5.45 16.49 15.17
CA ASP A 109 6.43 17.16 16.03
C ASP A 109 6.32 16.74 17.50
N THR A 110 5.20 16.14 17.91
CA THR A 110 4.87 15.83 19.32
C THR A 110 4.82 14.33 19.65
N ILE A 111 4.70 13.47 18.64
CA ILE A 111 4.73 12.02 18.80
C ILE A 111 6.08 11.56 19.35
N LYS A 112 6.07 10.54 20.21
CA LYS A 112 7.28 10.00 20.85
C LYS A 112 7.26 8.46 20.90
N PRO A 113 8.42 7.80 20.95
CA PRO A 113 8.49 6.38 21.27
C PRO A 113 7.74 6.08 22.58
N GLY A 114 6.97 5.00 22.59
CA GLY A 114 6.08 4.63 23.69
C GLY A 114 4.63 5.09 23.53
N ASP A 115 4.33 6.03 22.62
CA ASP A 115 2.95 6.39 22.31
C ASP A 115 2.19 5.19 21.73
N THR A 116 0.91 5.07 22.08
CA THR A 116 0.03 4.00 21.59
C THR A 116 -0.15 4.09 20.08
N ALA A 117 -0.11 2.94 19.41
CA ALA A 117 -0.41 2.79 18.00
C ALA A 117 -1.42 1.65 17.81
N ILE A 118 -2.54 1.94 17.17
CA ILE A 118 -3.58 0.96 16.86
C ILE A 118 -3.72 0.88 15.34
N VAL A 119 -3.47 -0.28 14.76
CA VAL A 119 -3.60 -0.52 13.31
C VAL A 119 -4.92 -1.23 13.04
N MET A 120 -5.66 -0.74 12.04
CA MET A 120 -6.82 -1.43 11.48
C MET A 120 -6.54 -1.81 10.02
N GLY A 121 -6.82 -3.06 9.65
CA GLY A 121 -6.55 -3.55 8.30
C GLY A 121 -7.16 -4.91 7.99
N TYR A 122 -6.85 -5.42 6.79
CA TYR A 122 -7.37 -6.69 6.27
C TYR A 122 -6.21 -7.64 5.97
N PRO A 123 -5.54 -8.19 7.01
CA PRO A 123 -4.36 -9.00 6.83
C PRO A 123 -4.73 -10.34 6.16
N SER A 124 -3.91 -10.76 5.20
CA SER A 124 -4.06 -11.98 4.40
C SER A 124 -3.97 -13.26 5.22
N VAL A 125 -3.48 -13.17 6.46
CA VAL A 125 -3.40 -14.29 7.40
C VAL A 125 -4.72 -14.51 8.16
N SER A 126 -5.64 -13.55 8.12
CA SER A 126 -6.96 -13.71 8.71
C SER A 126 -7.87 -14.55 7.81
N PRO A 127 -8.69 -15.45 8.38
CA PRO A 127 -9.66 -16.22 7.60
C PRO A 127 -10.59 -15.28 6.82
N PRO A 128 -10.82 -15.52 5.51
CA PRO A 128 -11.74 -14.69 4.73
C PRO A 128 -13.19 -14.92 5.17
N VAL A 129 -13.95 -13.85 5.30
CA VAL A 129 -15.41 -13.93 5.48
C VAL A 129 -16.07 -13.95 4.10
N VAL A 130 -16.89 -14.96 3.83
CA VAL A 130 -17.56 -15.14 2.53
C VAL A 130 -19.07 -15.09 2.67
N GLY A 131 -19.72 -14.34 1.78
CA GLY A 131 -21.17 -14.28 1.62
C GLY A 131 -21.60 -15.06 0.38
N ILE A 132 -22.67 -15.85 0.50
CA ILE A 132 -23.30 -16.53 -0.64
C ILE A 132 -24.55 -15.73 -1.02
N ILE A 133 -24.47 -15.02 -2.14
CA ILE A 133 -25.55 -14.21 -2.67
C ILE A 133 -26.34 -15.06 -3.64
N LYS A 134 -27.56 -15.45 -3.26
CA LYS A 134 -28.51 -16.04 -4.21
C LYS A 134 -28.98 -14.94 -5.15
N SER A 135 -28.87 -15.19 -6.44
CA SER A 135 -29.35 -14.25 -7.45
C SER A 135 -30.86 -14.41 -7.61
N GLU A 136 -31.58 -13.31 -7.40
CA GLU A 136 -33.03 -13.23 -7.64
C GLU A 136 -33.36 -12.87 -9.11
N ASP A 137 -32.34 -12.76 -9.97
CA ASP A 137 -32.52 -12.59 -11.41
C ASP A 137 -33.17 -13.84 -12.02
N ALA A 138 -34.33 -13.65 -12.64
CA ALA A 138 -35.10 -14.72 -13.27
C ALA A 138 -34.32 -15.48 -14.36
N PHE A 139 -33.33 -14.84 -14.99
CA PHE A 139 -32.53 -15.39 -16.09
C PHE A 139 -31.12 -15.83 -15.66
N ASN A 140 -30.68 -15.43 -14.47
CA ASN A 140 -29.39 -15.84 -13.93
C ASN A 140 -29.49 -16.10 -12.43
N ARG A 141 -29.91 -17.32 -12.06
CA ARG A 141 -30.06 -17.77 -10.67
C ARG A 141 -28.79 -18.31 -10.05
N GLN A 142 -27.64 -18.19 -10.72
CA GLN A 142 -26.40 -18.75 -10.19
C GLN A 142 -26.00 -18.01 -8.91
N PRO A 143 -25.72 -18.75 -7.81
CA PRO A 143 -25.24 -18.14 -6.59
C PRO A 143 -23.85 -17.54 -6.82
N LYS A 144 -23.65 -16.32 -6.33
CA LYS A 144 -22.36 -15.63 -6.38
C LYS A 144 -21.70 -15.69 -5.01
N VAL A 145 -20.49 -16.21 -4.96
CA VAL A 145 -19.66 -16.14 -3.76
C VAL A 145 -18.92 -14.80 -3.77
N LYS A 146 -19.08 -14.01 -2.72
CA LYS A 146 -18.36 -12.74 -2.55
C LYS A 146 -17.58 -12.71 -1.25
N LEU A 147 -16.42 -12.06 -1.28
CA LEU A 147 -15.64 -11.75 -0.09
C LEU A 147 -16.27 -10.56 0.64
N ILE A 148 -16.60 -10.74 1.92
CA ILE A 148 -17.06 -9.69 2.82
C ILE A 148 -15.83 -9.12 3.54
N PRO A 149 -15.52 -7.83 3.40
CA PRO A 149 -14.41 -7.23 4.12
C PRO A 149 -14.74 -7.19 5.62
N ASP A 150 -13.95 -7.90 6.42
CA ASP A 150 -14.02 -7.87 7.89
C ASP A 150 -12.66 -7.42 8.46
N PRO A 151 -12.56 -6.20 9.02
CA PRO A 151 -11.27 -5.66 9.45
C PRO A 151 -10.82 -6.26 10.79
N THR A 152 -9.51 -6.35 10.96
CA THR A 152 -8.89 -6.70 12.25
C THR A 152 -8.22 -5.50 12.88
N ILE A 153 -8.01 -5.57 14.20
CA ILE A 153 -7.32 -4.55 14.97
C ILE A 153 -6.07 -5.15 15.61
N ALA A 154 -4.98 -4.41 15.55
CA ALA A 154 -3.74 -4.72 16.23
C ALA A 154 -3.29 -3.53 17.08
N VAL A 155 -2.89 -3.78 18.32
CA VAL A 155 -2.46 -2.74 19.26
C VAL A 155 -0.98 -2.93 19.59
N GLY A 156 -0.24 -1.84 19.57
CA GLY A 156 1.15 -1.77 19.99
C GLY A 156 1.54 -0.34 20.31
N ASN A 157 2.81 -0.01 20.14
CA ASN A 157 3.33 1.33 20.38
C ASN A 157 4.29 1.77 19.28
N ILE A 158 4.56 3.07 19.25
CA ILE A 158 5.65 3.66 18.48
C ILE A 158 6.96 3.16 19.10
N GLY A 159 7.71 2.36 18.35
CA GLY A 159 9.02 1.87 18.76
C GLY A 159 10.14 2.86 18.47
N ARG A 160 10.08 3.53 17.32
CA ARG A 160 11.08 4.51 16.88
C ARG A 160 10.48 5.48 15.89
N ILE A 161 10.96 6.72 15.90
CA ILE A 161 10.63 7.73 14.89
C ILE A 161 11.85 7.89 13.98
N LEU A 162 11.63 7.72 12.68
CA LEU A 162 12.65 7.85 11.65
C LEU A 162 12.34 9.09 10.83
N ARG A 163 12.94 10.23 11.17
CA ARG A 163 12.74 11.47 10.41
C ARG A 163 13.80 11.59 9.32
N SER A 164 13.37 11.81 8.09
CA SER A 164 14.29 12.26 7.03
C SER A 164 14.61 13.74 7.30
N LYS A 165 15.89 14.08 7.49
CA LYS A 165 16.30 15.48 7.53
C LYS A 165 16.36 15.99 6.10
N ASP A 166 15.42 16.84 5.69
CA ASP A 166 15.42 17.48 4.37
C ASP A 166 16.52 18.56 4.20
N GLN A 167 17.47 18.68 5.14
CA GLN A 167 18.64 19.55 5.00
C GLN A 167 19.94 18.79 5.22
N PRO A 168 20.96 18.99 4.37
CA PRO A 168 22.32 18.57 4.67
C PRO A 168 22.79 19.43 5.85
N SER A 169 22.62 18.95 7.08
CA SER A 169 23.45 19.46 8.17
C SER A 169 24.85 18.95 7.88
N ASP A 170 25.82 19.87 7.82
CA ASP A 170 27.25 19.68 7.54
C ASP A 170 27.97 18.75 8.54
N LYS A 171 27.22 18.03 9.37
CA LYS A 171 27.64 17.04 10.34
C LYS A 171 26.59 15.91 10.34
N ASP A 172 27.03 14.74 9.90
CA ASP A 172 26.33 13.45 9.89
C ASP A 172 25.07 13.35 9.00
N LEU A 173 25.30 12.99 7.74
CA LEU A 173 24.29 12.55 6.77
C LEU A 173 23.72 11.18 7.17
N ILE A 174 22.74 11.16 8.08
CA ILE A 174 21.97 9.95 8.38
C ILE A 174 20.81 9.87 7.38
N TYR A 175 20.97 9.05 6.34
CA TYR A 175 19.89 8.72 5.39
C TYR A 175 19.02 7.60 5.95
N SER A 176 17.72 7.84 6.08
CA SER A 176 16.75 6.75 6.26
C SER A 176 16.49 6.12 4.90
N LEU A 177 16.96 4.87 4.69
CA LEU A 177 16.74 4.12 3.45
C LEU A 177 15.25 3.91 3.11
N ILE A 178 14.36 4.11 4.09
CA ILE A 178 12.92 3.92 3.95
C ILE A 178 12.12 5.23 4.00
N GLY A 179 12.80 6.38 4.07
CA GLY A 179 12.17 7.69 4.20
C GLY A 179 11.70 8.01 5.62
N ASP A 180 10.81 9.01 5.73
CA ASP A 180 10.22 9.45 7.00
C ASP A 180 9.09 8.52 7.45
N ALA A 181 9.25 7.87 8.60
CA ALA A 181 8.38 6.79 9.05
C ALA A 181 8.31 6.65 10.57
N TYR A 182 7.19 6.11 11.05
CA TYR A 182 7.06 5.58 12.39
C TYR A 182 7.29 4.07 12.37
N GLN A 183 8.29 3.60 13.10
CA GLN A 183 8.47 2.17 13.35
C GLN A 183 7.53 1.75 14.49
N LEU A 184 6.70 0.75 14.24
CA LEU A 184 5.70 0.22 15.16
C LEU A 184 6.14 -1.14 15.72
N GLN A 185 5.83 -1.39 16.99
CA GLN A 185 6.00 -2.69 17.64
C GLN A 185 4.72 -3.52 17.51
N ILE A 186 4.28 -3.72 16.27
CA ILE A 186 3.10 -4.51 15.93
C ILE A 186 3.55 -5.69 15.08
N ASN A 187 3.32 -6.90 15.60
CA ASN A 187 3.81 -8.17 15.05
C ASN A 187 2.78 -8.88 14.16
N THR A 188 1.51 -8.49 14.20
CA THR A 188 0.41 -9.04 13.39
C THR A 188 0.42 -8.46 11.97
N THR A 189 1.28 -9.00 11.12
CA THR A 189 1.66 -8.32 9.87
C THR A 189 1.67 -9.29 8.70
N GLY A 190 0.47 -9.67 8.26
CA GLY A 190 0.28 -10.23 6.92
C GLY A 190 0.20 -9.12 5.88
N ALA A 191 0.39 -9.46 4.60
CA ALA A 191 0.03 -8.58 3.49
C ALA A 191 -1.43 -8.12 3.66
N GLY A 192 -1.80 -6.91 3.22
CA GLY A 192 -3.19 -6.41 3.31
C GLY A 192 -3.48 -5.41 4.45
N ASN A 193 -2.51 -5.16 5.33
CA ASN A 193 -2.54 -4.00 6.24
C ASN A 193 -2.04 -2.70 5.56
N SER A 194 -1.32 -2.81 4.44
CA SER A 194 -0.81 -1.66 3.67
C SER A 194 -1.95 -0.74 3.20
N GLY A 195 -1.82 0.55 3.49
CA GLY A 195 -2.83 1.59 3.30
C GLY A 195 -3.80 1.75 4.47
N GLY A 196 -3.75 0.87 5.47
CA GLY A 196 -4.61 0.93 6.66
C GLY A 196 -4.23 2.10 7.60
N PRO A 197 -5.20 2.67 8.32
CA PRO A 197 -4.93 3.74 9.29
C PRO A 197 -4.20 3.23 10.53
N VAL A 198 -3.30 4.08 11.04
CA VAL A 198 -2.72 3.95 12.39
C VAL A 198 -3.34 5.02 13.28
N PHE A 199 -4.02 4.60 14.34
CA PHE A 199 -4.69 5.47 15.29
C PHE A 199 -3.87 5.68 16.57
N ASP A 200 -4.06 6.84 17.19
CA ASP A 200 -3.70 7.07 18.58
C ASP A 200 -4.76 6.50 19.55
N ASP A 201 -4.49 6.66 20.85
CA ASP A 201 -5.37 6.25 21.95
C ASP A 201 -6.73 6.97 22.00
N ARG A 202 -6.94 8.00 21.16
CA ARG A 202 -8.19 8.76 21.04
C ARG A 202 -8.95 8.41 19.76
N GLY A 203 -8.48 7.44 18.97
CA GLY A 203 -9.11 7.05 17.71
C GLY A 203 -8.87 8.03 16.56
N ARG A 204 -7.83 8.88 16.65
CA ARG A 204 -7.44 9.81 15.58
C ARG A 204 -6.32 9.21 14.76
N VAL A 205 -6.35 9.37 13.45
CA VAL A 205 -5.32 8.83 12.55
C VAL A 205 -4.05 9.67 12.68
N ILE A 206 -2.95 9.01 13.03
CA ILE A 206 -1.61 9.59 13.15
C ILE A 206 -0.65 9.12 12.05
N GLY A 207 -0.98 8.03 11.35
CA GLY A 207 -0.18 7.50 10.25
C GLY A 207 -0.95 6.56 9.33
N ILE A 208 -0.28 6.14 8.26
CA ILE A 208 -0.76 5.19 7.25
C ILE A 208 0.22 4.02 7.22
N PHE A 209 -0.24 2.82 7.57
CA PHE A 209 0.58 1.62 7.56
C PHE A 209 1.01 1.30 6.12
N TYR A 210 2.30 1.03 5.86
CA TYR A 210 2.77 0.76 4.48
C TYR A 210 3.65 -0.48 4.33
N ALA A 211 4.47 -0.83 5.32
CA ALA A 211 5.40 -1.95 5.20
C ALA A 211 5.67 -2.66 6.53
N GLY A 212 6.15 -3.91 6.42
CA GLY A 212 6.72 -4.69 7.51
C GLY A 212 8.02 -5.35 7.08
N SER A 213 8.96 -5.48 8.01
CA SER A 213 10.19 -6.24 7.83
C SER A 213 10.28 -7.28 8.93
N ALA A 214 10.58 -8.53 8.56
CA ALA A 214 10.77 -9.62 9.50
C ALA A 214 12.16 -10.25 9.31
N ALA A 215 12.90 -10.44 10.40
CA ALA A 215 14.19 -11.10 10.41
C ALA A 215 14.37 -11.88 11.72
N GLY A 216 14.77 -13.15 11.62
CA GLY A 216 15.11 -13.97 12.79
C GLY A 216 13.98 -14.12 13.84
N GLY A 217 12.71 -14.08 13.42
CA GLY A 217 11.55 -14.16 14.33
C GLY A 217 11.12 -12.82 14.94
N ALA A 218 11.86 -11.73 14.71
CA ALA A 218 11.43 -10.39 15.03
C ALA A 218 10.70 -9.78 13.81
N SER A 219 9.57 -9.11 14.05
CA SER A 219 8.86 -8.32 13.04
C SER A 219 8.77 -6.88 13.52
N VAL A 220 9.05 -5.96 12.60
CA VAL A 220 8.84 -4.52 12.79
C VAL A 220 7.98 -4.02 11.65
N THR A 221 7.13 -3.05 11.95
CA THR A 221 6.29 -2.41 10.94
C THR A 221 6.52 -0.93 10.84
N PHE A 222 6.07 -0.35 9.74
CA PHE A 222 6.28 1.04 9.43
C PHE A 222 4.99 1.70 8.98
N ALA A 223 4.81 2.93 9.43
CA ALA A 223 3.73 3.80 9.00
C ALA A 223 4.29 5.13 8.50
N VAL A 224 3.73 5.61 7.40
CA VAL A 224 3.97 6.96 6.89
C VAL A 224 3.21 7.95 7.78
N PRO A 225 3.82 9.04 8.27
CA PRO A 225 3.13 10.07 9.04
C PRO A 225 1.90 10.63 8.32
N ILE A 226 0.79 10.86 9.04
CA ILE A 226 -0.46 11.35 8.42
C ILE A 226 -0.31 12.74 7.78
N ARG A 227 0.71 13.50 8.18
CA ARG A 227 1.13 14.76 7.56
C ARG A 227 1.19 14.64 6.03
N TYR A 228 1.77 13.56 5.51
CA TYR A 228 1.91 13.36 4.07
C TYR A 228 0.58 13.05 3.38
N GLY A 229 -0.33 12.35 4.06
CA GLY A 229 -1.72 12.20 3.60
C GLY A 229 -2.45 13.54 3.53
N LYS A 230 -2.30 14.40 4.56
CA LYS A 230 -2.90 15.73 4.59
C LYS A 230 -2.34 16.67 3.50
N GLN A 231 -1.07 16.53 3.15
CA GLN A 231 -0.47 17.27 2.03
C GLN A 231 -1.13 16.93 0.69
N LEU A 232 -1.47 15.64 0.45
CA LEU A 232 -2.19 15.25 -0.76
C LEU A 232 -3.60 15.86 -0.85
N MET A 233 -4.24 16.08 0.29
CA MET A 233 -5.58 16.69 0.40
C MET A 233 -5.56 18.22 0.28
N SER A 234 -4.40 18.84 0.50
CA SER A 234 -4.24 20.29 0.48
C SER A 234 -3.91 20.78 -0.93
N VAL A 235 -4.43 21.95 -1.30
CA VAL A 235 -4.13 22.60 -2.59
C VAL A 235 -2.82 23.41 -2.54
N GLY A 236 -2.03 23.26 -1.46
CA GLY A 236 -0.78 24.02 -1.24
C GLY A 236 0.40 23.48 -2.04
N ALA A 237 1.15 24.39 -2.66
CA ALA A 237 2.26 24.14 -3.59
C ALA A 237 3.21 23.04 -3.13
N ALA A 238 3.64 22.21 -4.09
CA ALA A 238 4.89 21.49 -3.96
C ALA A 238 5.96 22.50 -3.57
N SER A 239 6.52 22.40 -2.37
CA SER A 239 7.73 23.14 -2.02
C SER A 239 8.83 22.61 -2.93
N ASN A 240 9.27 23.46 -3.85
CA ASN A 240 10.46 23.28 -4.68
C ASN A 240 11.68 22.92 -3.84
#